data_AF-A0A367ZAP4-F1
#
_entry.id   AF-A0A367ZAP4-F1
#
_cell.length_a   1.000
_cell.length_b   1.000
_cell.length_c   1.000
_cell.angle_alpha   90.00
_cell.angle_beta   90.00
_cell.angle_gamma   90.00
#
_symmetry.space_group_name_H-M   'P 1'
#
loop_
_entity.id
_entity.type
_entity.pdbx_description
1 polymer ?
#
loop_
_entity_poly.entity_id
_entity_poly.type
_entity_poly.pdbx_seq_one_letter_code
_entity_poly.pdbx_strand_id
1 'polypeptide(L)'
;MGGLSRLGPAISPVIEQGDKRYQYTTAVLLEYDRNTEQVQLSPLGREFGIPFLPNSVDQEGNVQTPKIYPLFEKIYTEMGGEEIVGPPLSEVHYNERLGRYEQYFERVGFYILEEDVSQTVYLLSYGAWKCRQSCSFQVPENSRIELPTVKAEPMVAFVSRHGIDFTGFALSEPYLTSDGLVEQIYECLVLTFNPEHPEQVDLRPLPQLLGIPSDELEEPQSLPDYEWVSVDQGRGFLVPHRFWEYLQTHGGLELSGLPQTKAHQLSEGYQRQCFVKFCIEDQIDLYGNRVVRLSKLGEEYRKQKMQAMGESQKPLDITQITLHAWESQPIVAPDQEQEIGVSVYSGNQPLSEVSAELILTYPGGREETLTMPPTDSEGKTQIKLSPIQAENGSLIPYRVCVQDRREQRFCVRDSFLIWKGEELARQNVQYLPAIFNWLEKTYKIFLPFLSR
;
A
#
# COMPACT_ATOMS: atom_id res chain seq x y z
N MET A 1 -11.53 21.74 -9.89
CA MET A 1 -10.34 21.19 -9.18
C MET A 1 -9.85 22.03 -7.99
N GLY A 2 -10.11 23.33 -7.89
CA GLY A 2 -9.79 24.13 -6.68
C GLY A 2 -8.36 24.71 -6.59
N GLY A 3 -7.46 24.37 -7.51
CA GLY A 3 -6.14 25.02 -7.62
C GLY A 3 -5.27 24.88 -6.37
N LEU A 4 -4.47 25.90 -6.05
CA LEU A 4 -3.53 25.91 -4.92
C LEU A 4 -4.20 25.56 -3.59
N SER A 5 -5.43 26.04 -3.34
CA SER A 5 -6.13 25.83 -2.07
C SER A 5 -6.64 24.41 -1.86
N ARG A 6 -6.72 23.58 -2.92
CA ARG A 6 -7.08 22.16 -2.81
C ARG A 6 -5.92 21.22 -3.13
N LEU A 7 -5.25 21.42 -4.26
CA LEU A 7 -4.21 20.52 -4.76
C LEU A 7 -2.84 20.73 -4.08
N GLY A 8 -2.70 21.81 -3.31
CA GLY A 8 -1.43 22.24 -2.72
C GLY A 8 -0.50 22.91 -3.75
N PRO A 9 0.66 23.41 -3.28
CA PRO A 9 1.66 24.06 -4.13
C PRO A 9 2.22 23.10 -5.18
N ALA A 10 2.72 23.65 -6.29
CA ALA A 10 3.59 22.92 -7.19
C ALA A 10 4.90 22.60 -6.45
N ILE A 11 5.31 21.33 -6.47
CA ILE A 11 6.51 20.83 -5.80
C ILE A 11 7.60 20.41 -6.78
N SER A 12 7.30 20.42 -8.08
CA SER A 12 8.26 20.18 -9.16
C SER A 12 8.26 21.30 -10.20
N PRO A 13 9.33 21.42 -10.99
CA PRO A 13 9.29 22.08 -12.30
C PRO A 13 8.24 21.44 -13.22
N VAL A 14 7.91 22.12 -14.32
CA VAL A 14 7.13 21.52 -15.41
C VAL A 14 8.04 20.58 -16.20
N ILE A 15 7.56 19.35 -16.36
CA ILE A 15 8.19 18.25 -17.09
C ILE A 15 7.49 18.19 -18.45
N GLU A 16 8.19 18.37 -19.58
CA GLU A 16 7.58 18.18 -20.90
C GLU A 16 7.85 16.75 -21.41
N GLN A 17 6.85 16.14 -22.04
CA GLN A 17 6.92 14.80 -22.62
C GLN A 17 5.99 14.74 -23.83
N GLY A 18 6.55 14.81 -25.05
CA GLY A 18 5.83 14.94 -26.31
C GLY A 18 4.85 16.12 -26.31
N ASP A 19 3.61 15.84 -26.71
CA ASP A 19 2.52 16.82 -26.67
C ASP A 19 1.93 16.99 -25.26
N LYS A 20 2.59 16.48 -24.21
CA LYS A 20 2.10 16.58 -22.84
C LYS A 20 3.06 17.33 -21.94
N ARG A 21 2.50 17.95 -20.90
CA ARG A 21 3.24 18.59 -19.82
C ARG A 21 2.75 18.10 -18.48
N TYR A 22 3.68 17.81 -17.60
CA TYR A 22 3.43 17.25 -16.28
C TYR A 22 3.95 18.18 -15.19
N GLN A 23 3.24 18.25 -14.07
CA GLN A 23 3.71 18.98 -12.90
C GLN A 23 3.17 18.35 -11.61
N TYR A 24 4.06 18.00 -10.69
CA TYR A 24 3.66 17.55 -9.37
C TYR A 24 3.19 18.74 -8.53
N THR A 25 2.03 18.58 -7.92
CA THR A 25 1.63 19.34 -6.73
C THR A 25 1.79 18.47 -5.49
N THR A 26 1.53 19.02 -4.30
CA THR A 26 1.51 18.21 -3.08
C THR A 26 0.54 17.01 -3.20
N ALA A 27 -0.67 17.25 -3.71
CA ALA A 27 -1.74 16.24 -3.75
C ALA A 27 -1.75 15.37 -5.00
N VAL A 28 -1.33 15.87 -6.18
CA VAL A 28 -1.57 15.19 -7.47
C VAL A 28 -0.40 15.38 -8.45
N LEU A 29 -0.41 14.61 -9.54
CA LEU A 29 0.34 14.91 -10.76
C LEU A 29 -0.62 15.49 -11.80
N LEU A 30 -0.41 16.75 -12.17
CA LEU A 30 -1.14 17.40 -13.24
C LEU A 30 -0.56 16.95 -14.58
N GLU A 31 -1.43 16.68 -15.53
CA GLU A 31 -1.11 16.34 -16.91
C GLU A 31 -1.88 17.28 -17.84
N TYR A 32 -1.18 17.99 -18.73
CA TYR A 32 -1.76 18.87 -19.73
C TYR A 32 -1.40 18.36 -21.12
N ASP A 33 -2.41 18.10 -21.94
CA ASP A 33 -2.25 17.71 -23.34
C ASP A 33 -2.35 18.96 -24.24
N ARG A 34 -1.32 19.21 -25.05
CA ARG A 34 -1.18 20.37 -25.92
C ARG A 34 -2.01 20.26 -27.20
N ASN A 35 -2.38 19.04 -27.61
CA ASN A 35 -3.21 18.82 -28.79
C ASN A 35 -4.68 19.07 -28.49
N THR A 36 -5.13 18.61 -27.33
CA THR A 36 -6.54 18.77 -26.90
C THR A 36 -6.75 20.01 -26.03
N GLU A 37 -5.66 20.62 -25.56
CA GLU A 37 -5.65 21.70 -24.56
C GLU A 37 -6.35 21.31 -23.24
N GLN A 38 -6.41 20.01 -22.93
CA GLN A 38 -7.07 19.50 -21.73
C GLN A 38 -6.09 19.28 -20.59
N VAL A 39 -6.57 19.49 -19.36
CA VAL A 39 -5.85 19.17 -18.12
C VAL A 39 -6.56 17.99 -17.46
N GLN A 40 -5.79 16.97 -17.10
CA GLN A 40 -6.25 15.81 -16.33
C GLN A 40 -5.29 15.54 -15.16
N LEU A 41 -5.69 14.61 -14.28
CA LEU A 41 -4.87 14.13 -13.17
C LEU A 41 -4.31 12.76 -13.54
N SER A 42 -3.01 12.56 -13.39
CA SER A 42 -2.43 11.24 -13.62
C SER A 42 -2.89 10.24 -12.52
N PRO A 43 -3.09 8.96 -12.86
CA PRO A 43 -3.70 7.96 -11.98
C PRO A 43 -2.70 7.39 -10.96
N LEU A 44 -2.06 8.26 -10.16
CA LEU A 44 -1.01 7.87 -9.21
C LEU A 44 -1.46 6.82 -8.18
N GLY A 45 -2.74 6.77 -7.83
CA GLY A 45 -3.27 5.79 -6.88
C GLY A 45 -3.11 4.35 -7.36
N ARG A 46 -3.08 4.10 -8.69
CA ARG A 46 -2.85 2.76 -9.24
C ARG A 46 -1.47 2.21 -8.91
N GLU A 47 -0.49 3.09 -8.66
CA GLU A 47 0.88 2.69 -8.34
C GLU A 47 1.06 2.17 -6.92
N PHE A 48 0.08 2.45 -6.04
CA PHE A 48 0.10 1.93 -4.67
C PHE A 48 0.02 0.41 -4.65
N GLY A 49 -0.47 -0.20 -5.73
CA GLY A 49 -0.69 -1.64 -5.82
C GLY A 49 -1.67 -2.12 -4.76
N ILE A 50 -2.67 -1.28 -4.46
CA ILE A 50 -3.91 -1.70 -3.82
C ILE A 50 -4.60 -2.59 -4.86
N PRO A 51 -4.67 -3.91 -4.67
CA PRO A 51 -5.27 -4.78 -5.65
C PRO A 51 -6.76 -4.44 -5.73
N PHE A 52 -7.15 -3.84 -6.85
CA PHE A 52 -8.52 -3.79 -7.27
C PHE A 52 -8.94 -5.22 -7.59
N LEU A 53 -9.86 -5.80 -6.82
CA LEU A 53 -10.53 -7.03 -7.23
C LEU A 53 -11.65 -6.63 -8.20
N PRO A 54 -11.51 -6.81 -9.53
CA PRO A 54 -12.62 -6.61 -10.45
C PRO A 54 -13.73 -7.69 -10.33
N ASN A 55 -13.66 -8.57 -9.32
CA ASN A 55 -14.36 -9.85 -9.30
C ASN A 55 -15.29 -10.08 -8.10
N SER A 56 -15.50 -9.11 -7.21
CA SER A 56 -16.73 -9.15 -6.39
C SER A 56 -17.87 -8.80 -7.35
N VAL A 57 -18.32 -9.81 -8.06
CA VAL A 57 -19.56 -9.71 -8.80
C VAL A 57 -20.67 -9.87 -7.76
N ASP A 58 -21.60 -8.92 -7.70
CA ASP A 58 -22.78 -9.09 -6.86
C ASP A 58 -23.56 -10.36 -7.31
N GLN A 59 -24.59 -10.75 -6.55
CA GLN A 59 -25.41 -11.91 -6.91
C GLN A 59 -26.07 -11.80 -8.31
N GLU A 60 -26.00 -10.62 -8.93
CA GLU A 60 -26.59 -10.26 -10.22
C GLU A 60 -25.54 -10.16 -11.35
N GLY A 61 -24.25 -10.35 -11.05
CA GLY A 61 -23.18 -10.32 -12.05
C GLY A 61 -22.65 -8.92 -12.37
N ASN A 62 -22.89 -7.91 -11.54
CA ASN A 62 -22.29 -6.57 -11.67
C ASN A 62 -20.96 -6.48 -10.91
N VAL A 63 -19.95 -5.84 -11.53
CA VAL A 63 -18.68 -5.51 -10.89
C VAL A 63 -18.94 -4.56 -9.71
N GLN A 64 -18.65 -5.02 -8.50
CA GLN A 64 -18.83 -4.24 -7.28
C GLN A 64 -17.61 -3.34 -7.08
N THR A 65 -17.80 -2.04 -7.31
CA THR A 65 -16.81 -1.02 -6.98
C THR A 65 -16.86 -0.69 -5.49
N PRO A 66 -15.73 -0.32 -4.87
CA PRO A 66 -15.74 0.15 -3.49
C PRO A 66 -16.70 1.33 -3.32
N LYS A 67 -17.44 1.36 -2.22
CA LYS A 67 -18.37 2.43 -1.88
C LYS A 67 -17.60 3.67 -1.47
N ILE A 68 -18.07 4.83 -1.90
CA ILE A 68 -17.52 6.11 -1.47
C ILE A 68 -18.04 6.41 -0.07
N TYR A 69 -17.15 6.81 0.84
CA TYR A 69 -17.56 7.21 2.18
C TYR A 69 -18.50 8.42 2.14
N PRO A 70 -19.62 8.47 2.89
CA PRO A 70 -20.61 9.54 2.75
C PRO A 70 -20.04 10.94 2.98
N LEU A 71 -19.07 11.08 3.88
CA LEU A 71 -18.40 12.37 4.13
C LEU A 71 -17.49 12.80 2.96
N PHE A 72 -17.08 11.87 2.09
CA PHE A 72 -16.26 12.16 0.91
C PHE A 72 -17.10 12.42 -0.36
N GLU A 73 -18.38 12.02 -0.41
CA GLU A 73 -19.22 12.15 -1.61
C GLU A 73 -19.33 13.60 -2.11
N LYS A 74 -19.48 14.55 -1.19
CA LYS A 74 -19.59 15.97 -1.52
C LYS A 74 -18.32 16.46 -2.21
N ILE A 75 -17.14 16.21 -1.62
CA ILE A 75 -15.88 16.68 -2.19
C ILE A 75 -15.55 15.96 -3.50
N TYR A 76 -15.86 14.66 -3.59
CA TYR A 76 -15.71 13.85 -4.80
C TYR A 76 -16.48 14.48 -5.96
N THR A 77 -17.76 14.79 -5.74
CA THR A 77 -18.64 15.40 -6.74
C THR A 77 -18.17 16.81 -7.12
N GLU A 78 -17.82 17.64 -6.14
CA GLU A 78 -17.29 19.00 -6.38
C GLU A 78 -15.97 19.01 -7.16
N MET A 79 -15.18 17.94 -7.07
CA MET A 79 -13.92 17.81 -7.82
C MET A 79 -14.13 17.32 -9.26
N GLY A 80 -15.34 16.91 -9.63
CA GLY A 80 -15.67 16.40 -10.97
C GLY A 80 -15.93 14.89 -11.01
N GLY A 81 -16.09 14.24 -9.85
CA GLY A 81 -16.43 12.82 -9.75
C GLY A 81 -15.43 11.92 -10.47
N GLU A 82 -15.94 10.83 -11.06
CA GLU A 82 -15.12 9.78 -11.68
C GLU A 82 -14.28 10.29 -12.86
N GLU A 83 -14.78 11.28 -13.60
CA GLU A 83 -14.05 11.86 -14.73
C GLU A 83 -12.73 12.51 -14.29
N ILE A 84 -12.67 13.11 -13.10
CA ILE A 84 -11.49 13.83 -12.62
C ILE A 84 -10.75 13.09 -11.50
N VAL A 85 -11.48 12.58 -10.51
CA VAL A 85 -10.92 11.85 -9.36
C VAL A 85 -10.62 10.40 -9.70
N GLY A 86 -11.39 9.83 -10.63
CA GLY A 86 -11.37 8.40 -10.97
C GLY A 86 -12.11 7.54 -9.94
N PRO A 87 -12.26 6.24 -10.22
CA PRO A 87 -12.98 5.32 -9.35
C PRO A 87 -12.26 5.14 -7.99
N PRO A 88 -13.00 4.79 -6.93
CA PRO A 88 -12.41 4.40 -5.65
C PRO A 88 -11.62 3.10 -5.81
N LEU A 89 -10.45 3.05 -5.20
CA LEU A 89 -9.55 1.89 -5.17
C LEU A 89 -9.69 1.06 -3.90
N SER A 90 -10.26 1.65 -2.84
CA SER A 90 -10.49 1.01 -1.55
C SER A 90 -11.83 1.46 -0.96
N GLU A 91 -12.35 0.69 -0.02
CA GLU A 91 -13.30 1.22 0.96
C GLU A 91 -12.60 2.25 1.86
N VAL A 92 -13.39 2.99 2.65
CA VAL A 92 -12.83 3.83 3.72
C VAL A 92 -12.18 2.95 4.77
N HIS A 93 -11.00 3.34 5.21
CA HIS A 93 -10.33 2.69 6.33
C HIS A 93 -9.80 3.72 7.33
N TYR A 94 -9.68 3.26 8.58
CA TYR A 94 -9.17 4.07 9.68
C TYR A 94 -7.68 3.75 9.87
N ASN A 95 -6.85 4.77 9.70
CA ASN A 95 -5.42 4.73 9.98
C ASN A 95 -5.20 5.13 11.44
N GLU A 96 -5.02 4.13 12.31
CA GLU A 96 -4.88 4.35 13.76
C GLU A 96 -3.66 5.20 14.11
N ARG A 97 -2.56 5.05 13.36
CA ARG A 97 -1.30 5.75 13.66
C ARG A 97 -1.42 7.25 13.41
N LEU A 98 -2.20 7.64 12.40
CA LEU A 98 -2.45 9.04 12.04
C LEU A 98 -3.77 9.59 12.58
N GLY A 99 -4.57 8.77 13.25
CA GLY A 99 -5.88 9.17 13.77
C GLY A 99 -6.77 9.75 12.68
N ARG A 100 -6.85 9.07 11.52
CA ARG A 100 -7.59 9.60 10.36
C ARG A 100 -8.35 8.50 9.61
N TYR A 101 -9.52 8.86 9.12
CA TYR A 101 -10.24 8.07 8.11
C TYR A 101 -9.75 8.49 6.75
N GLU A 102 -9.43 7.53 5.90
CA GLU A 102 -8.93 7.82 4.56
C GLU A 102 -9.42 6.81 3.54
N GLN A 103 -9.54 7.27 2.30
CA GLN A 103 -9.97 6.46 1.17
C GLN A 103 -9.15 6.81 -0.07
N TYR A 104 -8.71 5.78 -0.77
CA TYR A 104 -7.87 5.91 -1.95
C TYR A 104 -8.72 5.87 -3.22
N PHE A 105 -8.50 6.83 -4.11
CA PHE A 105 -9.05 6.83 -5.46
C PHE A 105 -7.92 6.82 -6.47
N GLU A 106 -8.28 6.59 -7.73
CA GLU A 106 -7.33 6.45 -8.83
C GLU A 106 -6.38 7.64 -8.96
N ARG A 107 -6.87 8.88 -8.83
CA ARG A 107 -6.08 10.10 -9.11
C ARG A 107 -5.86 10.97 -7.88
N VAL A 108 -6.67 10.81 -6.84
CA VAL A 108 -6.63 11.59 -5.59
C VAL A 108 -6.95 10.66 -4.42
N GLY A 109 -6.49 10.98 -3.22
CA GLY A 109 -6.96 10.33 -1.99
C GLY A 109 -7.59 11.34 -1.05
N PHE A 110 -8.60 10.93 -0.29
CA PHE A 110 -9.26 11.78 0.70
C PHE A 110 -8.97 11.30 2.12
N TYR A 111 -8.89 12.25 3.05
CA TYR A 111 -8.86 11.92 4.48
C TYR A 111 -9.60 12.96 5.34
N ILE A 112 -10.08 12.52 6.50
CA ILE A 112 -10.58 13.35 7.60
C ILE A 112 -9.84 12.93 8.87
N LEU A 113 -9.41 13.89 9.68
CA LEU A 113 -8.85 13.62 11.00
C LEU A 113 -9.99 13.29 11.98
N GLU A 114 -9.82 12.26 12.79
CA GLU A 114 -10.81 11.85 13.78
C GLU A 114 -11.17 12.97 14.77
N GLU A 115 -10.15 13.75 15.17
CA GLU A 115 -10.32 14.87 16.10
C GLU A 115 -10.93 16.12 15.43
N ASP A 116 -11.08 16.13 14.10
CA ASP A 116 -11.65 17.27 13.39
C ASP A 116 -13.17 17.27 13.48
N VAL A 117 -13.67 18.02 14.46
CA VAL A 117 -15.11 18.26 14.68
C VAL A 117 -15.81 18.93 13.49
N SER A 118 -15.08 19.61 12.62
CA SER A 118 -15.63 20.21 11.40
C SER A 118 -15.78 19.21 10.26
N GLN A 119 -15.21 18.01 10.42
CA GLN A 119 -15.17 16.95 9.41
C GLN A 119 -14.66 17.48 8.06
N THR A 120 -13.62 18.32 8.09
CA THR A 120 -13.04 18.87 6.87
C THR A 120 -12.35 17.76 6.11
N VAL A 121 -12.71 17.60 4.83
CA VAL A 121 -12.07 16.63 3.94
C VAL A 121 -10.82 17.25 3.32
N TYR A 122 -9.69 16.58 3.51
CA TYR A 122 -8.38 16.95 2.99
C TYR A 122 -7.93 15.97 1.91
N LEU A 123 -6.90 16.36 1.14
CA LEU A 123 -6.30 15.52 0.12
C LEU A 123 -5.03 14.85 0.63
N LEU A 124 -4.93 13.54 0.40
CA LEU A 124 -3.70 12.79 0.57
C LEU A 124 -2.63 13.25 -0.42
N SER A 125 -1.37 13.23 0.01
CA SER A 125 -0.25 13.79 -0.75
C SER A 125 0.31 12.83 -1.81
N TYR A 126 -0.51 12.42 -2.78
CA TYR A 126 -0.06 11.47 -3.83
C TYR A 126 1.09 12.03 -4.65
N GLY A 127 0.99 13.29 -5.06
CA GLY A 127 2.03 13.95 -5.86
C GLY A 127 3.37 13.99 -5.12
N ALA A 128 3.37 14.33 -3.83
CA ALA A 128 4.58 14.29 -3.02
C ALA A 128 5.08 12.86 -2.75
N TRP A 129 4.19 11.90 -2.52
CA TRP A 129 4.55 10.49 -2.37
C TRP A 129 5.24 9.94 -3.62
N LYS A 130 4.75 10.28 -4.82
CA LYS A 130 5.36 9.83 -6.09
C LYS A 130 6.66 10.56 -6.37
N CYS A 131 6.71 11.86 -6.10
CA CYS A 131 7.92 12.63 -6.35
C CYS A 131 9.08 12.23 -5.43
N ARG A 132 8.79 11.75 -4.20
CA ARG A 132 9.78 11.29 -3.22
C ARG A 132 10.90 12.33 -3.02
N GLN A 133 12.15 11.87 -3.03
CA GLN A 133 13.35 12.67 -2.81
C GLN A 133 13.67 13.62 -3.98
N SER A 134 13.04 13.42 -5.15
CA SER A 134 13.19 14.31 -6.31
C SER A 134 12.56 15.69 -6.08
N CYS A 135 11.62 15.79 -5.13
CA CYS A 135 11.05 17.07 -4.71
C CYS A 135 11.63 17.48 -3.36
N SER A 136 12.26 18.66 -3.30
CA SER A 136 12.64 19.31 -2.03
C SER A 136 11.39 19.89 -1.34
N PHE A 137 10.48 19.02 -0.90
CA PHE A 137 9.24 19.40 -0.23
C PHE A 137 9.01 18.53 1.01
N GLN A 138 8.79 19.19 2.15
CA GLN A 138 8.43 18.49 3.38
C GLN A 138 6.92 18.19 3.37
N VAL A 139 6.57 16.92 3.25
CA VAL A 139 5.17 16.46 3.26
C VAL A 139 4.57 16.67 4.65
N PRO A 140 3.39 17.31 4.78
CA PRO A 140 2.68 17.38 6.05
C PRO A 140 2.41 15.97 6.59
N GLU A 141 2.64 15.75 7.89
CA GLU A 141 2.50 14.43 8.51
C GLU A 141 1.11 13.84 8.29
N ASN A 142 0.09 14.66 8.51
CA ASN A 142 -1.31 14.28 8.42
C ASN A 142 -1.79 13.99 6.99
N SER A 143 -1.02 14.28 5.94
CA SER A 143 -1.37 14.01 4.54
C SER A 143 -0.43 12.98 3.88
N ARG A 144 0.58 12.50 4.61
CA ARG A 144 1.55 11.51 4.13
C ARG A 144 0.87 10.18 3.83
N ILE A 145 1.29 9.50 2.76
CA ILE A 145 0.88 8.12 2.44
C ILE A 145 1.75 7.13 3.20
N GLU A 146 1.13 6.12 3.80
CA GLU A 146 1.78 5.10 4.64
C GLU A 146 1.62 3.69 4.09
N LEU A 147 1.99 3.54 2.84
CA LEU A 147 1.97 2.23 2.19
C LEU A 147 3.42 1.75 2.04
N PRO A 148 3.69 0.48 2.37
CA PRO A 148 4.96 -0.16 2.08
C PRO A 148 5.32 -0.01 0.61
N THR A 149 6.58 0.35 0.37
CA THR A 149 7.12 0.60 -0.97
C THR A 149 7.71 -0.66 -1.57
N VAL A 150 8.15 -1.59 -0.71
CA VAL A 150 8.72 -2.87 -1.08
C VAL A 150 7.65 -3.95 -1.04
N LYS A 151 7.61 -4.72 -2.11
CA LYS A 151 6.60 -5.77 -2.30
C LYS A 151 7.29 -7.12 -2.46
N ALA A 152 6.87 -8.10 -1.67
CA ALA A 152 7.26 -9.49 -1.87
C ALA A 152 6.25 -10.17 -2.81
N GLU A 153 6.70 -10.61 -3.98
CA GLU A 153 5.78 -11.12 -5.02
C GLU A 153 4.82 -12.23 -4.59
N PRO A 154 5.26 -13.26 -3.83
CA PRO A 154 4.34 -14.28 -3.33
C PRO A 154 3.20 -13.69 -2.50
N MET A 155 3.52 -12.69 -1.66
CA MET A 155 2.55 -11.98 -0.84
C MET A 155 1.64 -11.09 -1.69
N VAL A 156 2.17 -10.41 -2.71
CA VAL A 156 1.34 -9.65 -3.68
C VAL A 156 0.33 -10.55 -4.37
N ALA A 157 0.73 -11.76 -4.78
CA ALA A 157 -0.16 -12.74 -5.40
C ALA A 157 -1.23 -13.24 -4.42
N PHE A 158 -0.87 -13.44 -3.15
CA PHE A 158 -1.81 -13.79 -2.09
C PHE A 158 -2.85 -12.68 -1.88
N VAL A 159 -2.42 -11.43 -1.69
CA VAL A 159 -3.33 -10.29 -1.47
C VAL A 159 -4.20 -10.06 -2.70
N SER A 160 -3.66 -10.24 -3.91
CA SER A 160 -4.42 -10.10 -5.16
C SER A 160 -5.49 -11.19 -5.33
N ARG A 161 -5.29 -12.36 -4.72
CA ARG A 161 -6.27 -13.46 -4.74
C ARG A 161 -7.36 -13.27 -3.69
N HIS A 162 -6.98 -12.85 -2.48
CA HIS A 162 -7.89 -12.79 -1.33
C HIS A 162 -8.51 -11.41 -1.10
N GLY A 163 -7.94 -10.34 -1.67
CA GLY A 163 -8.42 -8.98 -1.54
C GLY A 163 -7.98 -8.28 -0.25
N ILE A 164 -7.97 -6.95 -0.31
CA ILE A 164 -7.64 -6.09 0.84
C ILE A 164 -8.72 -6.14 1.93
N ASP A 165 -9.97 -6.47 1.60
CA ASP A 165 -11.04 -6.64 2.58
C ASP A 165 -10.79 -7.84 3.51
N PHE A 166 -9.97 -8.80 3.05
CA PHE A 166 -9.52 -9.94 3.84
C PHE A 166 -8.21 -9.66 4.58
N THR A 167 -7.18 -9.16 3.88
CA THR A 167 -5.85 -8.99 4.47
C THR A 167 -5.70 -7.70 5.28
N GLY A 168 -6.45 -6.67 4.93
CA GLY A 168 -6.13 -5.28 5.25
C GLY A 168 -4.94 -4.74 4.46
N PHE A 169 -4.55 -3.50 4.74
CA PHE A 169 -3.36 -2.87 4.17
C PHE A 169 -2.07 -3.41 4.79
N ALA A 170 -0.99 -3.39 4.01
CA ALA A 170 0.32 -3.77 4.52
C ALA A 170 0.82 -2.69 5.50
N LEU A 171 1.32 -3.13 6.66
CA LEU A 171 1.80 -2.30 7.76
C LEU A 171 3.31 -2.32 7.93
N SER A 172 3.99 -3.26 7.26
CA SER A 172 5.45 -3.34 7.21
C SER A 172 5.92 -3.61 5.79
N GLU A 173 7.19 -3.31 5.53
CA GLU A 173 7.91 -3.95 4.43
C GLU A 173 8.08 -5.45 4.73
N PRO A 174 8.34 -6.30 3.74
CA PRO A 174 8.76 -7.68 3.98
C PRO A 174 10.16 -7.74 4.60
N TYR A 175 10.34 -8.58 5.61
CA TYR A 175 11.62 -8.76 6.29
C TYR A 175 11.83 -10.22 6.71
N LEU A 176 13.08 -10.68 6.74
CA LEU A 176 13.42 -12.03 7.20
C LEU A 176 13.29 -12.10 8.72
N THR A 177 12.71 -13.17 9.29
CA THR A 177 12.61 -13.40 10.74
C THR A 177 13.62 -14.42 11.23
N SER A 178 13.81 -14.49 12.56
CA SER A 178 14.81 -15.36 13.21
C SER A 178 14.65 -16.86 12.92
N ASP A 179 13.42 -17.28 12.65
CA ASP A 179 13.03 -18.64 12.26
C ASP A 179 13.20 -18.91 10.75
N GLY A 180 13.77 -17.96 10.01
CA GLY A 180 14.13 -18.13 8.59
C GLY A 180 12.99 -17.91 7.60
N LEU A 181 11.85 -17.39 8.05
CA LEU A 181 10.73 -17.03 7.18
C LEU A 181 10.81 -15.57 6.77
N VAL A 182 10.38 -15.23 5.55
CA VAL A 182 10.09 -13.84 5.21
C VAL A 182 8.71 -13.52 5.74
N GLU A 183 8.58 -12.44 6.51
CA GLU A 183 7.34 -11.99 7.13
C GLU A 183 6.95 -10.59 6.64
N GLN A 184 5.66 -10.37 6.40
CA GLN A 184 5.08 -9.05 6.19
C GLN A 184 3.78 -8.93 6.99
N ILE A 185 3.68 -7.84 7.76
CA ILE A 185 2.53 -7.57 8.61
C ILE A 185 1.49 -6.77 7.81
N TYR A 186 0.24 -7.21 7.83
CA TYR A 186 -0.93 -6.51 7.31
C TYR A 186 -1.88 -6.17 8.46
N GLU A 187 -2.95 -5.41 8.25
CA GLU A 187 -3.86 -5.02 9.34
C GLU A 187 -4.54 -6.24 9.99
N CYS A 188 -5.01 -7.19 9.18
CA CYS A 188 -5.74 -8.36 9.69
C CYS A 188 -4.84 -9.59 9.88
N LEU A 189 -3.80 -9.72 9.05
CA LEU A 189 -2.99 -10.94 8.92
C LEU A 189 -1.49 -10.65 9.00
N VAL A 190 -0.71 -11.71 9.21
CA VAL A 190 0.74 -11.67 9.02
C VAL A 190 1.10 -12.79 8.06
N LEU A 191 1.51 -12.40 6.85
CA LEU A 191 1.89 -13.32 5.79
C LEU A 191 3.35 -13.74 5.99
N THR A 192 3.63 -15.01 5.70
CA THR A 192 4.96 -15.58 5.74
C THR A 192 5.22 -16.48 4.55
N PHE A 193 6.47 -16.59 4.11
CA PHE A 193 6.90 -17.67 3.21
C PHE A 193 8.33 -18.08 3.52
N ASN A 194 8.70 -19.32 3.16
CA ASN A 194 10.10 -19.75 3.23
C ASN A 194 10.84 -19.22 1.99
N PRO A 195 11.96 -18.48 2.12
CA PRO A 195 12.72 -17.98 0.97
C PRO A 195 13.25 -19.10 0.04
N GLU A 196 13.42 -20.32 0.54
CA GLU A 196 13.81 -21.50 -0.26
C GLU A 196 12.63 -22.10 -1.05
N HIS A 197 11.40 -21.85 -0.62
CA HIS A 197 10.15 -22.29 -1.24
C HIS A 197 9.15 -21.12 -1.31
N PRO A 198 9.48 -20.06 -2.08
CA PRO A 198 8.78 -18.79 -2.02
C PRO A 198 7.35 -18.85 -2.56
N GLU A 199 6.97 -19.91 -3.27
CA GLU A 199 5.63 -20.11 -3.80
C GLU A 199 4.57 -20.43 -2.73
N GLN A 200 4.99 -20.79 -1.52
CA GLN A 200 4.10 -21.18 -0.42
C GLN A 200 3.96 -20.06 0.61
N VAL A 201 2.85 -19.31 0.51
CA VAL A 201 2.48 -18.31 1.52
C VAL A 201 1.63 -18.97 2.61
N ASP A 202 2.03 -18.80 3.86
CA ASP A 202 1.28 -19.21 5.06
C ASP A 202 1.06 -18.01 5.99
N LEU A 203 0.16 -18.16 6.95
CA LEU A 203 -0.20 -17.16 7.95
C LEU A 203 0.47 -17.45 9.29
N ARG A 204 0.89 -16.43 10.03
CA ARG A 204 1.21 -16.61 11.46
C ARG A 204 -0.06 -16.97 12.26
N PRO A 205 0.04 -17.81 13.31
CA PRO A 205 -1.08 -18.11 14.19
C PRO A 205 -1.36 -16.95 15.17
N LEU A 206 -1.97 -15.87 14.67
CA LEU A 206 -2.07 -14.61 15.42
C LEU A 206 -2.79 -14.73 16.76
N PRO A 207 -3.92 -15.47 16.89
CA PRO A 207 -4.57 -15.62 18.19
C PRO A 207 -3.63 -16.20 19.25
N GLN A 208 -2.86 -17.24 18.89
CA GLN A 208 -1.88 -17.83 19.80
C GLN A 208 -0.75 -16.84 20.15
N LEU A 209 -0.20 -16.14 19.15
CA LEU A 209 0.92 -15.21 19.35
C LEU A 209 0.52 -14.00 20.21
N LEU A 210 -0.74 -13.59 20.13
CA LEU A 210 -1.32 -12.50 20.91
C LEU A 210 -1.88 -12.96 22.27
N GLY A 211 -1.71 -14.23 22.63
CA GLY A 211 -2.14 -14.78 23.92
C GLY A 211 -3.65 -14.91 24.08
N ILE A 212 -4.41 -15.02 22.97
CA ILE A 212 -5.83 -15.35 23.02
C ILE A 212 -5.97 -16.84 23.38
N PRO A 213 -6.54 -17.19 24.55
CA PRO A 213 -6.64 -18.58 24.97
C PRO A 213 -7.71 -19.32 24.16
N SER A 214 -7.51 -20.63 23.97
CA SER A 214 -8.56 -21.51 23.45
C SER A 214 -9.61 -21.77 24.54
N ASP A 215 -10.86 -21.93 24.11
CA ASP A 215 -11.94 -22.37 24.99
C ASP A 215 -11.91 -23.88 25.23
N GLU A 216 -12.64 -24.31 26.25
CA GLU A 216 -12.92 -25.73 26.46
C GLU A 216 -13.81 -26.26 25.32
N LEU A 217 -13.38 -27.39 24.73
CA LEU A 217 -14.11 -28.07 23.67
C LEU A 217 -15.48 -28.53 24.15
N GLU A 218 -16.48 -28.40 23.28
CA GLU A 218 -17.86 -28.76 23.57
C GLU A 218 -18.20 -30.14 23.00
N GLU A 219 -19.21 -30.79 23.57
CA GLU A 219 -19.80 -32.00 23.00
C GLU A 219 -20.58 -31.68 21.72
N PRO A 220 -20.66 -32.63 20.76
CA PRO A 220 -21.40 -32.48 19.51
C PRO A 220 -22.81 -31.94 19.70
N GLN A 221 -23.10 -30.84 19.01
CA GLN A 221 -24.39 -30.16 19.04
C GLN A 221 -24.87 -29.83 17.63
N SER A 222 -26.18 -29.75 17.47
CA SER A 222 -26.83 -29.30 16.24
C SER A 222 -27.77 -28.16 16.59
N LEU A 223 -27.41 -26.95 16.18
CA LEU A 223 -28.24 -25.75 16.35
C LEU A 223 -28.59 -25.17 14.98
N PRO A 224 -29.82 -24.65 14.79
CA PRO A 224 -30.14 -23.85 13.61
C PRO A 224 -29.18 -22.66 13.48
N ASP A 225 -28.76 -22.35 12.25
CA ASP A 225 -27.85 -21.24 11.91
C ASP A 225 -26.39 -21.39 12.37
N TYR A 226 -25.96 -22.61 12.73
CA TYR A 226 -24.57 -22.93 13.07
C TYR A 226 -24.10 -24.21 12.37
N GLU A 227 -22.83 -24.23 12.00
CA GLU A 227 -22.11 -25.41 11.52
C GLU A 227 -21.30 -26.02 12.69
N TRP A 228 -21.33 -27.33 12.85
CA TRP A 228 -20.51 -28.02 13.87
C TRP A 228 -19.15 -28.38 13.29
N VAL A 229 -18.06 -27.88 13.90
CA VAL A 229 -16.70 -28.21 13.50
C VAL A 229 -16.01 -29.03 14.59
N SER A 230 -15.75 -30.30 14.30
CA SER A 230 -14.98 -31.18 15.19
C SER A 230 -13.51 -30.78 15.20
N VAL A 231 -12.95 -30.63 16.40
CA VAL A 231 -11.55 -30.25 16.63
C VAL A 231 -10.73 -31.42 17.16
N ASP A 232 -11.22 -32.14 18.17
CA ASP A 232 -10.54 -33.30 18.75
C ASP A 232 -11.54 -34.36 19.23
N GLN A 233 -11.37 -35.60 18.74
CA GLN A 233 -12.17 -36.77 19.13
C GLN A 233 -13.70 -36.54 19.07
N GLY A 234 -14.16 -35.78 18.07
CA GLY A 234 -15.58 -35.43 17.87
C GLY A 234 -16.03 -34.19 18.63
N ARG A 235 -15.32 -33.78 19.68
CA ARG A 235 -15.57 -32.52 20.40
C ARG A 235 -15.06 -31.33 19.59
N GLY A 236 -15.67 -30.18 19.79
CA GLY A 236 -15.45 -29.05 18.89
C GLY A 236 -16.22 -27.80 19.27
N PHE A 237 -16.53 -27.00 18.26
CA PHE A 237 -17.24 -25.73 18.43
C PHE A 237 -18.32 -25.56 17.35
N LEU A 238 -19.38 -24.86 17.75
CA LEU A 238 -20.34 -24.31 16.79
C LEU A 238 -19.76 -23.05 16.15
N VAL A 239 -19.85 -22.98 14.83
CA VAL A 239 -19.45 -21.82 14.01
C VAL A 239 -20.72 -21.20 13.42
N PRO A 240 -21.04 -19.92 13.70
CA PRO A 240 -22.19 -19.25 13.09
C PRO A 240 -22.17 -19.36 11.56
N HIS A 241 -23.31 -19.60 10.91
CA HIS A 241 -23.36 -19.75 9.44
C HIS A 241 -22.78 -18.55 8.69
N ARG A 242 -22.95 -17.32 9.19
CA ARG A 242 -22.32 -16.13 8.58
C ARG A 242 -20.79 -16.18 8.61
N PHE A 243 -20.20 -16.76 9.66
CA PHE A 243 -18.76 -16.99 9.73
C PHE A 243 -18.35 -18.16 8.84
N TRP A 244 -19.17 -19.20 8.77
CA TRP A 244 -18.94 -20.33 7.88
C TRP A 244 -18.93 -19.90 6.40
N GLU A 245 -19.93 -19.15 5.96
CA GLU A 245 -20.01 -18.59 4.60
C GLU A 245 -18.80 -17.70 4.28
N TYR A 246 -18.39 -16.86 5.23
CA TYR A 246 -17.19 -16.04 5.08
C TYR A 246 -15.93 -16.90 4.93
N LEU A 247 -15.77 -17.96 5.74
CA LEU A 247 -14.64 -18.89 5.60
C LEU A 247 -14.63 -19.56 4.24
N GLN A 248 -15.76 -20.09 3.78
CA GLN A 248 -15.84 -20.81 2.49
C GLN A 248 -15.45 -19.93 1.30
N THR A 249 -15.71 -18.61 1.36
CA THR A 249 -15.30 -17.68 0.30
C THR A 249 -13.83 -17.25 0.38
N HIS A 250 -13.13 -17.52 1.49
CA HIS A 250 -11.76 -17.07 1.74
C HIS A 250 -10.75 -18.21 1.98
N GLY A 251 -11.03 -19.43 1.52
CA GLY A 251 -10.10 -20.57 1.60
C GLY A 251 -10.39 -21.56 2.74
N GLY A 252 -11.47 -21.35 3.49
CA GLY A 252 -11.99 -22.29 4.47
C GLY A 252 -11.02 -22.62 5.60
N LEU A 253 -11.20 -23.82 6.16
CA LEU A 253 -10.39 -24.32 7.28
C LEU A 253 -8.94 -24.63 6.90
N GLU A 254 -8.62 -24.77 5.61
CA GLU A 254 -7.24 -24.93 5.14
C GLU A 254 -6.43 -23.67 5.44
N LEU A 255 -7.01 -22.50 5.20
CA LEU A 255 -6.36 -21.22 5.48
C LEU A 255 -6.52 -20.75 6.92
N SER A 256 -7.71 -20.90 7.53
CA SER A 256 -7.96 -20.42 8.90
C SER A 256 -7.39 -21.33 9.99
N GLY A 257 -7.24 -22.62 9.69
CA GLY A 257 -7.18 -23.69 10.67
C GLY A 257 -8.52 -23.90 11.39
N LEU A 258 -8.55 -24.84 12.34
CA LEU A 258 -9.75 -25.19 13.11
C LEU A 258 -10.15 -24.07 14.09
N PRO A 259 -11.44 -23.98 14.49
CA PRO A 259 -11.86 -23.06 15.55
C PRO A 259 -11.19 -23.42 16.87
N GLN A 260 -10.82 -22.38 17.63
CA GLN A 260 -10.17 -22.50 18.94
C GLN A 260 -11.02 -21.91 20.07
N THR A 261 -12.00 -21.08 19.73
CA THR A 261 -12.94 -20.49 20.69
C THR A 261 -14.38 -20.75 20.26
N LYS A 262 -15.30 -20.54 21.20
CA LYS A 262 -16.71 -20.33 20.92
C LYS A 262 -16.89 -18.97 20.23
N ALA A 263 -18.08 -18.74 19.67
CA ALA A 263 -18.49 -17.40 19.25
C ALA A 263 -18.87 -16.58 20.49
N HIS A 264 -18.04 -15.60 20.84
CA HIS A 264 -18.28 -14.71 21.97
C HIS A 264 -19.04 -13.46 21.53
N GLN A 265 -20.07 -13.09 22.28
CA GLN A 265 -20.70 -11.78 22.17
C GLN A 265 -19.86 -10.75 22.94
N LEU A 266 -19.21 -9.84 22.24
CA LEU A 266 -18.35 -8.82 22.85
C LEU A 266 -19.17 -7.59 23.28
N SER A 267 -20.15 -7.19 22.47
CA SER A 267 -21.17 -6.18 22.78
C SER A 267 -22.43 -6.45 21.97
N GLU A 268 -23.52 -5.71 22.16
CA GLU A 268 -24.73 -5.86 21.32
C GLU A 268 -24.38 -5.72 19.82
N GLY A 269 -24.79 -6.69 19.01
CA GLY A 269 -24.50 -6.71 17.57
C GLY A 269 -23.04 -6.97 17.18
N TYR A 270 -22.15 -7.27 18.15
CA TYR A 270 -20.74 -7.56 17.91
C TYR A 270 -20.34 -8.94 18.44
N GLN A 271 -20.04 -9.87 17.53
CA GLN A 271 -19.56 -11.22 17.84
C GLN A 271 -18.16 -11.45 17.29
N ARG A 272 -17.36 -12.27 17.99
CA ARG A 272 -16.05 -12.71 17.52
C ARG A 272 -15.84 -14.20 17.79
N GLN A 273 -15.25 -14.91 16.84
CA GLN A 273 -14.75 -16.28 17.01
C GLN A 273 -13.34 -16.41 16.43
N CYS A 274 -12.46 -17.11 17.14
CA CYS A 274 -11.07 -17.27 16.75
C CYS A 274 -10.78 -18.69 16.25
N PHE A 275 -10.00 -18.74 15.17
CA PHE A 275 -9.43 -19.93 14.54
C PHE A 275 -7.92 -19.91 14.74
N VAL A 276 -7.21 -20.98 14.37
CA VAL A 276 -5.75 -21.08 14.57
C VAL A 276 -5.00 -19.87 14.01
N LYS A 277 -5.36 -19.37 12.83
CA LYS A 277 -4.61 -18.30 12.13
C LYS A 277 -5.15 -16.89 12.38
N PHE A 278 -6.46 -16.73 12.52
CA PHE A 278 -7.12 -15.42 12.66
C PHE A 278 -8.46 -15.51 13.37
N CYS A 279 -9.02 -14.37 13.77
CA CYS A 279 -10.39 -14.28 14.28
C CYS A 279 -11.32 -13.60 13.27
N ILE A 280 -12.57 -14.02 13.25
CA ILE A 280 -13.66 -13.44 12.44
C ILE A 280 -14.59 -12.67 13.37
N GLU A 281 -15.07 -11.53 12.89
CA GLU A 281 -15.98 -10.62 13.57
C GLU A 281 -17.25 -10.40 12.75
N ASP A 282 -18.40 -10.37 13.42
CA ASP A 282 -19.66 -9.84 12.89
C ASP A 282 -19.95 -8.53 13.62
N GLN A 283 -20.00 -7.41 12.90
CA GLN A 283 -20.19 -6.08 13.49
C GLN A 283 -20.91 -5.13 12.52
N ILE A 284 -21.25 -3.95 13.01
CA ILE A 284 -21.79 -2.85 12.18
C ILE A 284 -20.62 -2.01 11.64
N ASP A 285 -20.58 -1.80 10.32
CA ASP A 285 -19.58 -0.96 9.66
C ASP A 285 -19.89 0.55 9.81
N LEU A 286 -19.00 1.39 9.27
CA LEU A 286 -19.14 2.85 9.31
C LEU A 286 -20.33 3.39 8.50
N TYR A 287 -20.94 2.55 7.67
CA TYR A 287 -22.13 2.87 6.87
C TYR A 287 -23.42 2.36 7.53
N GLY A 288 -23.33 1.73 8.71
CA GLY A 288 -24.46 1.14 9.42
C GLY A 288 -24.88 -0.24 8.91
N ASN A 289 -24.11 -0.88 8.01
CA ASN A 289 -24.38 -2.23 7.53
C ASN A 289 -23.76 -3.27 8.45
N ARG A 290 -24.45 -4.40 8.61
CA ARG A 290 -23.89 -5.55 9.33
C ARG A 290 -22.95 -6.34 8.42
N VAL A 291 -21.67 -6.39 8.78
CA VAL A 291 -20.58 -6.98 7.98
C VAL A 291 -19.85 -8.07 8.76
N VAL A 292 -19.36 -9.07 8.02
CA VAL A 292 -18.43 -10.08 8.54
C VAL A 292 -17.05 -9.80 7.97
N ARG A 293 -16.03 -9.70 8.83
CA ARG A 293 -14.65 -9.42 8.44
C ARG A 293 -13.66 -10.04 9.43
N LEU A 294 -12.38 -10.06 9.07
CA LEU A 294 -11.33 -10.44 10.02
C LEU A 294 -11.13 -9.37 11.10
N SER A 295 -10.77 -9.81 12.30
CA SER A 295 -10.17 -8.95 13.32
C SER A 295 -8.85 -8.35 12.82
N LYS A 296 -8.58 -7.10 13.20
CA LYS A 296 -7.30 -6.41 12.93
C LYS A 296 -6.14 -6.90 13.82
N LEU A 297 -5.94 -8.23 13.89
CA LEU A 297 -4.92 -8.81 14.78
C LEU A 297 -3.48 -8.52 14.32
N GLY A 298 -3.25 -8.21 13.05
CA GLY A 298 -1.92 -7.84 12.56
C GLY A 298 -1.46 -6.48 13.09
N GLU A 299 -2.38 -5.52 13.30
CA GLU A 299 -2.09 -4.27 14.00
C GLU A 299 -1.64 -4.52 15.44
N GLU A 300 -2.38 -5.36 16.17
CA GLU A 300 -2.03 -5.71 17.55
C GLU A 300 -0.69 -6.43 17.64
N TYR A 301 -0.43 -7.33 16.68
CA TYR A 301 0.86 -8.02 16.59
C TYR A 301 2.01 -7.04 16.34
N ARG A 302 1.82 -6.05 15.46
CA ARG A 302 2.80 -4.99 15.24
C ARG A 302 3.05 -4.17 16.51
N LYS A 303 1.98 -3.76 17.21
CA LYS A 303 2.08 -3.00 18.48
C LYS A 303 2.89 -3.77 19.51
N GLN A 304 2.61 -5.06 19.71
CA GLN A 304 3.35 -5.92 20.64
C GLN A 304 4.84 -6.04 20.25
N LYS A 305 5.15 -6.23 18.96
CA LYS A 305 6.53 -6.26 18.46
C LYS A 305 7.25 -4.93 18.70
N MET A 306 6.61 -3.80 18.42
CA MET A 306 7.19 -2.47 18.63
C MET A 306 7.43 -2.16 20.10
N GLN A 307 6.52 -2.55 20.99
CA GLN A 307 6.69 -2.40 22.45
C GLN A 307 7.87 -3.25 22.96
N ALA A 308 8.00 -4.49 22.50
CA ALA A 308 9.13 -5.35 22.84
C ALA A 308 10.49 -4.77 22.38
N MET A 309 10.51 -4.04 21.25
CA MET A 309 11.68 -3.31 20.77
C MET A 309 11.94 -2.01 21.56
N GLY A 310 10.89 -1.35 22.05
CA GLY A 310 10.98 -0.10 22.82
C GLY A 310 11.39 -0.29 24.29
N GLU A 311 11.09 -1.43 24.90
CA GLU A 311 11.43 -1.74 26.30
C GLU A 311 12.81 -2.39 26.48
N SER A 312 13.44 -2.89 25.41
CA SER A 312 14.72 -3.60 25.48
C SER A 312 15.88 -2.76 24.94
N GLN A 313 16.48 -1.91 25.79
CA GLN A 313 17.80 -1.29 25.56
C GLN A 313 18.98 -2.26 25.80
N LYS A 314 18.81 -3.54 25.50
CA LYS A 314 19.91 -4.48 25.30
C LYS A 314 19.93 -4.84 23.82
N PRO A 315 21.10 -4.99 23.17
CA PRO A 315 21.14 -5.49 21.81
C PRO A 315 20.52 -6.89 21.85
N LEU A 316 19.27 -6.99 21.40
CA LEU A 316 18.75 -8.26 20.93
C LEU A 316 19.72 -8.72 19.84
N ASP A 317 20.04 -10.00 19.80
CA ASP A 317 20.65 -10.62 18.63
C ASP A 317 19.68 -10.35 17.45
N ILE A 318 19.97 -9.31 16.67
CA ILE A 318 19.04 -8.81 15.65
C ILE A 318 19.20 -9.68 14.42
N THR A 319 18.29 -10.63 14.24
CA THR A 319 18.23 -11.54 13.08
C THR A 319 17.11 -11.15 12.10
N GLN A 320 16.67 -9.89 12.09
CA GLN A 320 15.57 -9.42 11.24
C GLN A 320 16.05 -8.53 10.11
N ILE A 321 16.30 -9.08 8.92
CA ILE A 321 16.86 -8.32 7.79
C ILE A 321 15.74 -7.67 6.98
N THR A 322 15.78 -6.34 6.86
CA THR A 322 14.92 -5.55 5.97
C THR A 322 15.75 -5.00 4.81
N LEU A 323 15.23 -5.11 3.58
CA LEU A 323 15.84 -4.52 2.39
C LEU A 323 14.96 -3.40 1.85
N HIS A 324 15.58 -2.27 1.54
CA HIS A 324 14.95 -1.16 0.82
C HIS A 324 15.73 -0.86 -0.45
N ALA A 325 15.22 -1.31 -1.60
CA ALA A 325 15.76 -0.91 -2.89
C ALA A 325 15.22 0.46 -3.31
N TRP A 326 16.03 1.20 -4.08
CA TRP A 326 15.66 2.49 -4.62
C TRP A 326 16.41 2.77 -5.92
N GLU A 327 15.78 3.55 -6.80
CA GLU A 327 16.39 4.13 -7.99
C GLU A 327 16.64 5.63 -7.83
N SER A 328 17.76 6.12 -8.37
CA SER A 328 18.05 7.57 -8.38
C SER A 328 17.05 8.35 -9.23
N GLN A 329 16.53 7.73 -10.30
CA GLN A 329 15.56 8.36 -11.20
C GLN A 329 14.49 7.35 -11.62
N PRO A 330 13.18 7.63 -11.43
CA PRO A 330 12.13 6.71 -11.87
C PRO A 330 11.97 6.67 -13.41
N ILE A 331 12.55 7.65 -14.12
CA ILE A 331 12.55 7.78 -15.58
C ILE A 331 13.96 8.14 -16.03
N VAL A 332 14.52 7.39 -16.98
CA VAL A 332 15.91 7.55 -17.44
C VAL A 332 15.96 7.57 -18.96
N ALA A 333 16.71 8.50 -19.55
CA ALA A 333 16.89 8.52 -21.00
C ALA A 333 17.72 7.31 -21.48
N PRO A 334 17.48 6.79 -22.71
CA PRO A 334 18.22 5.63 -23.23
C PRO A 334 19.74 5.80 -23.23
N ASP A 335 20.22 7.04 -23.32
CA ASP A 335 21.61 7.46 -23.32
C ASP A 335 22.14 7.92 -21.96
N GLN A 336 21.30 7.87 -20.92
CA GLN A 336 21.65 8.31 -19.58
C GLN A 336 21.91 7.12 -18.64
N GLU A 337 22.87 7.29 -17.75
CA GLU A 337 23.14 6.35 -16.66
C GLU A 337 21.98 6.37 -15.64
N GLN A 338 21.76 5.20 -15.03
CA GLN A 338 20.89 5.02 -13.87
C GLN A 338 21.75 4.63 -12.67
N GLU A 339 21.29 4.93 -11.46
CA GLU A 339 21.87 4.36 -10.25
C GLU A 339 20.78 3.65 -9.45
N ILE A 340 21.05 2.39 -9.10
CA ILE A 340 20.18 1.59 -8.26
C ILE A 340 20.93 1.33 -6.95
N GLY A 341 20.26 1.57 -5.84
CA GLY A 341 20.79 1.31 -4.52
C GLY A 341 19.90 0.39 -3.69
N VAL A 342 20.48 -0.13 -2.62
CA VAL A 342 19.77 -0.86 -1.59
C VAL A 342 20.30 -0.47 -0.22
N SER A 343 19.40 -0.33 0.73
CA SER A 343 19.72 -0.20 2.15
C SER A 343 19.35 -1.50 2.85
N VAL A 344 20.26 -2.01 3.67
CA VAL A 344 20.13 -3.26 4.42
C VAL A 344 20.14 -2.94 5.90
N TYR A 345 19.09 -3.36 6.61
CA TYR A 345 18.94 -3.12 8.04
C TYR A 345 18.71 -4.41 8.78
N SER A 346 19.16 -4.47 10.03
CA SER A 346 18.66 -5.40 11.03
C SER A 346 17.84 -4.64 12.06
N GLY A 347 16.51 -4.78 12.01
CA GLY A 347 15.61 -3.88 12.72
C GLY A 347 15.85 -2.41 12.30
N ASN A 348 16.29 -1.56 13.23
CA ASN A 348 16.66 -0.17 12.94
C ASN A 348 18.18 0.07 12.78
N GLN A 349 19.00 -0.99 12.88
CA GLN A 349 20.45 -0.86 12.76
C GLN A 349 20.89 -1.12 11.32
N PRO A 350 21.65 -0.21 10.69
CA PRO A 350 22.23 -0.47 9.38
C PRO A 350 23.23 -1.63 9.44
N LEU A 351 23.20 -2.51 8.44
CA LEU A 351 24.14 -3.61 8.31
C LEU A 351 25.22 -3.29 7.27
N SER A 352 26.46 -3.12 7.73
CA SER A 352 27.64 -2.97 6.89
C SER A 352 28.20 -4.31 6.40
N GLU A 353 29.01 -4.28 5.34
CA GLU A 353 29.71 -5.44 4.75
C GLU A 353 28.79 -6.54 4.22
N VAL A 354 27.55 -6.18 3.87
CA VAL A 354 26.58 -7.10 3.25
C VAL A 354 26.72 -7.02 1.73
N SER A 355 26.94 -8.16 1.07
CA SER A 355 26.97 -8.24 -0.38
C SER A 355 25.56 -8.35 -0.95
N ALA A 356 25.29 -7.58 -2.00
CA ALA A 356 24.03 -7.59 -2.73
C ALA A 356 24.27 -7.84 -4.23
N GLU A 357 23.27 -8.39 -4.90
CA GLU A 357 23.24 -8.61 -6.34
C GLU A 357 22.02 -7.94 -6.94
N LEU A 358 22.22 -7.14 -7.97
CA LEU A 358 21.16 -6.54 -8.77
C LEU A 358 20.93 -7.41 -10.02
N ILE A 359 19.70 -7.90 -10.21
CA ILE A 359 19.30 -8.59 -11.43
C ILE A 359 18.35 -7.66 -12.21
N LEU A 360 18.72 -7.32 -13.44
CA LEU A 360 17.93 -6.54 -14.37
C LEU A 360 17.26 -7.43 -15.40
N THR A 361 16.01 -7.15 -15.74
CA THR A 361 15.29 -7.81 -16.84
C THR A 361 15.11 -6.82 -18.00
N TYR A 362 15.82 -7.06 -19.11
CA TYR A 362 15.77 -6.22 -20.30
C TYR A 362 14.52 -6.51 -21.15
N PRO A 363 14.12 -5.56 -22.04
CA PRO A 363 13.10 -5.82 -23.05
C PRO A 363 13.44 -7.07 -23.86
N GLY A 364 12.47 -7.98 -24.00
CA GLY A 364 12.68 -9.30 -24.61
C GLY A 364 13.03 -10.42 -23.61
N GLY A 365 13.09 -10.13 -22.30
CA GLY A 365 13.20 -11.13 -21.24
C GLY A 365 14.62 -11.58 -20.91
N ARG A 366 15.65 -10.96 -21.50
CA ARG A 366 17.06 -11.22 -21.13
C ARG A 366 17.32 -10.70 -19.72
N GLU A 367 17.85 -11.54 -18.85
CA GLU A 367 18.29 -11.12 -17.51
C GLU A 367 19.80 -10.89 -17.44
N GLU A 368 20.21 -9.94 -16.60
CA GLU A 368 21.61 -9.62 -16.32
C GLU A 368 21.81 -9.46 -14.81
N THR A 369 22.81 -10.12 -14.24
CA THR A 369 23.11 -10.04 -12.80
C THR A 369 24.41 -9.26 -12.59
N LEU A 370 24.35 -8.25 -11.74
CA LEU A 370 25.46 -7.36 -11.39
C LEU A 370 25.71 -7.45 -9.87
N THR A 371 26.96 -7.70 -9.48
CA THR A 371 27.34 -7.68 -8.06
C THR A 371 27.54 -6.25 -7.59
N MET A 372 26.86 -5.86 -6.51
CA MET A 372 27.02 -4.55 -5.89
C MET A 372 28.20 -4.58 -4.90
N PRO A 373 28.84 -3.43 -4.63
CA PRO A 373 29.80 -3.33 -3.53
C PRO A 373 29.18 -3.77 -2.19
N PRO A 374 29.97 -4.20 -1.20
CA PRO A 374 29.47 -4.40 0.16
C PRO A 374 28.85 -3.12 0.72
N THR A 375 27.82 -3.26 1.57
CA THR A 375 27.18 -2.12 2.22
C THR A 375 28.13 -1.35 3.13
N ASP A 376 27.98 -0.03 3.18
CA ASP A 376 28.76 0.86 4.05
C ASP A 376 28.29 0.86 5.51
N SER A 377 28.85 1.75 6.34
CA SER A 377 28.46 1.91 7.75
C SER A 377 27.01 2.39 7.95
N GLU A 378 26.37 2.95 6.92
CA GLU A 378 24.95 3.29 6.92
C GLU A 378 24.06 2.18 6.34
N GLY A 379 24.66 1.01 6.04
CA GLY A 379 23.97 -0.15 5.52
C GLY A 379 23.60 -0.01 4.05
N LYS A 380 24.22 0.92 3.32
CA LYS A 380 23.84 1.24 1.94
C LYS A 380 24.87 0.72 0.96
N THR A 381 24.40 0.25 -0.18
CA THR A 381 25.24 0.01 -1.36
C THR A 381 24.50 0.45 -2.62
N GLN A 382 25.25 0.84 -3.64
CA GLN A 382 24.72 1.31 -4.90
C GLN A 382 25.60 0.90 -6.07
N ILE A 383 24.98 0.77 -7.24
CA ILE A 383 25.67 0.50 -8.49
C ILE A 383 25.12 1.41 -9.58
N LYS A 384 26.03 1.94 -10.40
CA LYS A 384 25.70 2.68 -11.60
C LYS A 384 25.52 1.72 -12.77
N LEU A 385 24.40 1.86 -13.45
CA LEU A 385 24.06 1.14 -14.66
C LEU A 385 24.51 1.95 -15.86
N SER A 386 25.08 1.23 -16.83
CA SER A 386 25.31 1.80 -18.16
C SER A 386 23.98 2.16 -18.83
N PRO A 387 23.96 3.14 -19.73
CA PRO A 387 22.75 3.52 -20.45
C PRO A 387 22.07 2.33 -21.14
N ILE A 388 20.77 2.21 -20.94
CA ILE A 388 19.97 1.11 -21.50
C ILE A 388 19.28 1.59 -22.77
N GLN A 389 19.77 1.10 -23.90
CA GLN A 389 19.15 1.34 -25.20
C GLN A 389 17.84 0.55 -25.31
N ALA A 390 16.72 1.19 -25.00
CA ALA A 390 15.38 0.65 -25.15
C ALA A 390 14.44 1.70 -25.76
N GLU A 391 13.29 1.23 -26.27
CA GLU A 391 12.27 2.12 -26.81
C GLU A 391 11.64 2.96 -25.68
N ASN A 392 11.20 4.18 -25.99
CA ASN A 392 10.46 5.00 -25.04
C ASN A 392 9.22 4.25 -24.55
N GLY A 393 8.99 4.25 -23.24
CA GLY A 393 7.89 3.52 -22.62
C GLY A 393 8.27 2.10 -22.19
N SER A 394 9.52 1.68 -22.41
CA SER A 394 10.02 0.40 -21.92
C SER A 394 10.19 0.45 -20.41
N LEU A 395 9.46 -0.40 -19.70
CA LEU A 395 9.66 -0.65 -18.28
C LEU A 395 10.84 -1.60 -18.10
N ILE A 396 11.76 -1.28 -17.20
CA ILE A 396 12.90 -2.13 -16.84
C ILE A 396 12.68 -2.63 -15.41
N PRO A 397 12.15 -3.86 -15.25
CA PRO A 397 12.08 -4.52 -13.96
C PRO A 397 13.48 -4.83 -13.44
N TYR A 398 13.66 -4.68 -12.14
CA TYR A 398 14.87 -5.09 -11.46
C TYR A 398 14.56 -5.75 -10.13
N ARG A 399 15.51 -6.54 -9.65
CA ARG A 399 15.47 -7.13 -8.31
C ARG A 399 16.81 -7.03 -7.64
N VAL A 400 16.83 -6.63 -6.38
CA VAL A 400 18.04 -6.62 -5.56
C VAL A 400 17.96 -7.74 -4.55
N CYS A 401 18.95 -8.62 -4.57
CA CYS A 401 19.05 -9.79 -3.72
C CYS A 401 20.22 -9.64 -2.75
N VAL A 402 20.01 -9.96 -1.48
CA VAL A 402 21.07 -10.09 -0.49
C VAL A 402 21.16 -11.54 -0.05
N GLN A 403 22.38 -12.01 0.20
CA GLN A 403 22.61 -13.34 0.73
C GLN A 403 22.96 -13.24 2.22
N ASP A 404 22.30 -14.03 3.06
CA ASP A 404 22.59 -14.08 4.49
C ASP A 404 23.79 -15.00 4.80
N ARG A 405 24.20 -15.06 6.08
CA ARG A 405 25.33 -15.91 6.53
C ARG A 405 25.08 -17.41 6.40
N ARG A 406 23.86 -17.82 6.08
CA ARG A 406 23.44 -19.22 5.85
C ARG A 406 23.29 -19.51 4.35
N GLU A 407 23.78 -18.62 3.48
CA GLU A 407 23.67 -18.68 2.02
C GLU A 407 22.22 -18.54 1.48
N GLN A 408 21.26 -18.10 2.30
CA GLN A 408 19.88 -17.86 1.88
C GLN A 408 19.77 -16.52 1.14
N ARG A 409 19.08 -16.52 -0.01
CA ARG A 409 18.97 -15.36 -0.91
C ARG A 409 17.62 -14.66 -0.73
N PHE A 410 17.64 -13.40 -0.29
CA PHE A 410 16.47 -12.56 -0.08
C PHE A 410 16.40 -11.44 -1.12
N CYS A 411 15.31 -11.34 -1.89
CA CYS A 411 15.20 -10.41 -3.00
C CYS A 411 14.01 -9.45 -2.88
N VAL A 412 14.24 -8.19 -3.19
CA VAL A 412 13.21 -7.14 -3.37
C VAL A 412 13.15 -6.73 -4.83
N ARG A 413 11.99 -6.34 -5.33
CA ARG A 413 11.80 -5.96 -6.75
C ARG A 413 11.26 -4.54 -6.87
N ASP A 414 11.66 -3.84 -7.92
CA ASP A 414 11.05 -2.59 -8.36
C ASP A 414 11.30 -2.42 -9.87
N SER A 415 11.01 -1.25 -10.44
CA SER A 415 11.19 -0.96 -11.86
C SER A 415 11.38 0.52 -12.16
N PHE A 416 12.03 0.84 -13.27
CA PHE A 416 12.13 2.21 -13.79
C PHE A 416 11.80 2.27 -15.28
N LEU A 417 11.45 3.45 -15.79
CA LEU A 417 11.01 3.65 -17.18
C LEU A 417 12.14 4.24 -18.04
N ILE A 418 12.30 3.74 -19.27
CA ILE A 418 13.18 4.36 -20.26
C ILE A 418 12.43 5.42 -21.09
N TRP A 419 12.96 6.64 -21.13
CA TRP A 419 12.38 7.78 -21.85
C TRP A 419 13.37 8.92 -22.17
N LYS A 420 13.55 9.31 -23.44
CA LYS A 420 14.49 10.39 -23.86
C LYS A 420 14.21 11.75 -23.21
N GLY A 421 15.27 12.41 -22.70
CA GLY A 421 15.20 13.59 -21.83
C GLY A 421 15.33 14.98 -22.47
N GLU A 422 15.44 15.13 -23.80
CA GLU A 422 15.55 16.46 -24.44
C GLU A 422 14.31 17.36 -24.25
N GLU A 423 13.25 16.87 -23.61
CA GLU A 423 12.02 17.61 -23.27
C GLU A 423 11.95 18.06 -21.79
N LEU A 424 12.94 17.73 -20.94
CA LEU A 424 12.82 17.91 -19.49
C LEU A 424 13.49 19.18 -18.92
N ALA A 425 14.18 19.98 -19.72
CA ALA A 425 15.05 21.04 -19.20
C ALA A 425 14.58 22.47 -19.54
N ARG A 426 13.72 23.06 -18.70
CA ARG A 426 13.76 24.51 -18.42
C ARG A 426 13.55 24.81 -16.94
N GLN A 427 14.65 25.21 -16.29
CA GLN A 427 14.67 25.78 -14.95
C GLN A 427 13.97 27.15 -14.95
N ASN A 428 12.71 27.14 -14.55
CA ASN A 428 12.01 28.20 -13.83
C ASN A 428 10.73 27.54 -13.31
N VAL A 429 10.48 27.56 -12.00
CA VAL A 429 9.22 27.05 -11.46
C VAL A 429 8.11 28.03 -11.87
N GLN A 430 7.63 27.86 -13.10
CA GLN A 430 6.38 28.42 -13.58
C GLN A 430 5.32 27.34 -13.38
N TYR A 431 4.18 27.71 -12.80
CA TYR A 431 3.00 26.85 -12.81
C TYR A 431 2.60 26.57 -14.26
N LEU A 432 2.04 25.38 -14.54
CA LEU A 432 1.42 25.09 -15.84
C LEU A 432 0.49 26.27 -16.23
N PRO A 433 0.75 26.98 -17.35
CA PRO A 433 0.06 28.23 -17.70
C PRO A 433 -1.48 28.11 -17.76
N ALA A 434 -1.99 26.89 -17.97
CA ALA A 434 -3.43 26.60 -17.96
C ALA A 434 -4.11 26.87 -16.61
N ILE A 435 -3.37 26.89 -15.49
CA ILE A 435 -3.92 27.17 -14.15
C ILE A 435 -4.21 28.68 -13.97
N PHE A 436 -3.60 29.57 -14.74
CA PHE A 436 -3.77 31.03 -14.58
C PHE A 436 -4.64 31.71 -15.64
N ASN A 437 -4.99 31.06 -16.76
CA ASN A 437 -5.95 31.63 -17.71
C ASN A 437 -7.40 31.72 -17.16
N TRP A 438 -7.66 31.19 -15.95
CA TRP A 438 -8.90 31.41 -15.22
C TRP A 438 -8.87 32.66 -14.32
N LEU A 439 -7.70 33.03 -13.78
CA LEU A 439 -7.51 34.27 -12.99
C LEU A 439 -7.52 35.52 -13.87
N GLU A 440 -7.04 35.44 -15.12
CA GLU A 440 -7.12 36.57 -16.05
C GLU A 440 -8.55 36.88 -16.53
N LYS A 441 -9.44 35.87 -16.55
CA LYS A 441 -10.85 36.04 -16.91
C LYS A 441 -11.68 36.71 -15.80
N THR A 442 -11.31 36.56 -14.54
CA THR A 442 -11.96 37.26 -13.41
C THR A 442 -11.37 38.66 -13.18
N TYR A 443 -10.08 38.89 -13.45
CA TYR A 443 -9.46 40.22 -13.35
C TYR A 443 -9.84 41.19 -14.48
N LYS A 444 -10.24 40.71 -15.67
CA LYS A 444 -10.73 41.57 -16.77
C LYS A 444 -12.21 41.96 -16.66
N ILE A 445 -12.96 41.43 -15.69
CA ILE A 445 -14.38 41.77 -15.47
C ILE A 445 -14.56 42.92 -14.46
N PHE A 446 -13.53 43.26 -13.67
CA PHE A 446 -13.62 44.30 -12.62
C PHE A 446 -12.90 45.63 -12.89
N LEU A 447 -12.33 45.83 -14.09
CA LEU A 447 -11.70 47.09 -14.51
C LEU A 447 -12.51 47.84 -15.61
N PRO A 448 -13.80 48.12 -15.35
CA PRO A 448 -14.32 49.43 -15.75
C PRO A 448 -15.03 50.21 -14.62
N PHE A 449 -15.00 49.76 -13.36
CA PHE A 449 -15.65 50.48 -12.25
C PHE A 449 -14.72 51.29 -11.33
N LEU A 450 -13.47 51.50 -11.72
CA LEU A 450 -12.55 52.44 -11.06
C LEU A 450 -11.90 53.41 -12.08
N SER A 451 -12.75 54.07 -12.88
CA SER A 451 -12.49 55.44 -13.36
C SER A 451 -13.78 56.06 -13.90
N ARG A 452 -14.72 56.39 -13.00
CA ARG A 452 -15.60 57.56 -13.09
C ARG A 452 -16.32 57.77 -11.77
#